data_AF-A0A518KEY6-F1
#
_entry.id   AF-A0A518KEY6-F1
#
_cell.length_a   1.000
_cell.length_b   1.000
_cell.length_c   1.000
_cell.angle_alpha   90.00
_cell.angle_beta   90.00
_cell.angle_gamma   90.00
#
_symmetry.space_group_name_H-M   'P 1'
#
loop_
_entity.id
_entity.type
_entity.pdbx_description
1 polymer ?
#
loop_
_entity_poly.entity_id
_entity_poly.type
_entity_poly.pdbx_seq_one_letter_code
_entity_poly.pdbx_strand_id
1 'polypeptide(L)'
;MLIRTLIAATLALGLCVGASAQEGRELASGQPEPSLQDRVDALAQQIYRRYQHYPPALASQRAAAEKVLSVWNQIAPNGEEKASPENLDRMADWLDAAIRAVMPGGSGEFPAAPDFERRQPEAPRFEEPGEPAEVVPADKSSPSTGAGVVDPTATTSPVRDAAGPKTTSVVEPERSRLKVSDPVATINNPYVNDAEPTRARPETSVNPLRRSPRDAEPTPSQFAGPRATAKPVVPEPEAFGSDSNAPQRSKWSQHPSAAPLEWRDPFADDPSASPNPLRSGSRHETRRPEYRQSYRSRSSKVNLRQLSADIRGYNSALRSLQSAVMGLKQSDIAALAAAEEELNRLDERRQFLDLYRAGLTPAQQRVLPDSPSAEVVRELVRRKSEALSDHSSSSLRDERRAQQADWFDGF
;
A
#
# COMPACT_ATOMS: atom_id res chain seq x y z
N MET A 1 19.09 -2.11 -4.19
CA MET A 1 18.59 -3.07 -3.17
C MET A 1 17.36 -2.58 -2.38
N LEU A 2 16.92 -1.32 -2.53
CA LEU A 2 15.86 -0.72 -1.69
C LEU A 2 14.41 -1.14 -2.01
N ILE A 3 14.12 -1.72 -3.18
CA ILE A 3 12.74 -2.12 -3.55
C ILE A 3 12.39 -3.52 -3.02
N ARG A 4 13.39 -4.37 -2.71
CA ARG A 4 13.17 -5.78 -2.35
C ARG A 4 12.61 -6.01 -0.94
N THR A 5 12.72 -5.05 -0.03
CA THR A 5 12.24 -5.16 1.35
C THR A 5 11.03 -4.27 1.64
N LEU A 6 10.57 -3.47 0.67
CA LEU A 6 9.53 -2.48 0.94
C LEU A 6 8.11 -3.07 0.92
N ILE A 7 7.78 -4.03 0.06
CA ILE A 7 6.38 -4.49 -0.10
C ILE A 7 5.84 -5.25 1.13
N ALA A 8 6.72 -5.84 1.95
CA ALA A 8 6.32 -6.41 3.24
C ALA A 8 6.25 -5.36 4.38
N ALA A 9 6.83 -4.16 4.20
CA ALA A 9 6.98 -3.12 5.22
C ALA A 9 6.21 -1.80 4.93
N THR A 10 5.78 -1.51 3.70
CA THR A 10 4.98 -0.30 3.34
C THR A 10 3.50 -0.38 3.71
N LEU A 11 3.13 -1.26 4.64
CA LEU A 11 1.85 -1.19 5.34
C LEU A 11 1.94 -0.45 6.69
N ALA A 12 3.11 0.10 7.06
CA ALA A 12 3.33 0.77 8.35
C ALA A 12 3.65 2.28 8.29
N LEU A 13 3.73 2.92 7.11
CA LEU A 13 4.06 4.35 6.99
C LEU A 13 3.31 4.99 5.83
N GLY A 14 2.30 5.82 6.13
CA GLY A 14 1.56 6.52 5.08
C GLY A 14 0.47 7.47 5.54
N LEU A 15 0.76 8.39 6.46
CA LEU A 15 -0.08 9.59 6.72
C LEU A 15 0.78 10.78 7.21
N CYS A 16 1.49 11.43 6.29
CA CYS A 16 1.90 12.83 6.46
C CYS A 16 1.03 13.70 5.54
N VAL A 17 -0.08 14.22 6.08
CA VAL A 17 -0.84 15.31 5.44
C VAL A 17 -0.14 16.62 5.78
N GLY A 18 0.77 17.03 4.89
CA GLY A 18 1.31 18.39 4.88
C GLY A 18 0.28 19.34 4.27
N ALA A 19 -0.41 20.10 5.12
CA ALA A 19 -1.23 21.23 4.73
C ALA A 19 -0.33 22.43 4.43
N SER A 20 0.10 22.58 3.18
CA SER A 20 0.72 23.80 2.68
C SER A 20 -0.31 24.58 1.90
N ALA A 21 -0.85 25.63 2.52
CA ALA A 21 -1.73 26.59 1.88
C ALA A 21 -1.00 27.28 0.72
N GLN A 22 -1.61 27.17 -0.45
CA GLN A 22 -1.27 27.92 -1.65
C GLN A 22 -1.68 29.38 -1.49
N GLU A 23 -0.75 30.30 -1.75
CA GLU A 23 -1.04 31.56 -2.42
C GLU A 23 0.03 31.75 -3.50
N GLY A 24 -0.40 31.95 -4.75
CA GLY A 24 0.51 32.21 -5.86
C GLY A 24 0.19 31.41 -7.12
N ARG A 25 -0.91 31.80 -7.75
CA ARG A 25 -1.46 31.31 -9.01
C ARG A 25 -0.50 31.56 -10.18
N GLU A 26 0.20 30.53 -10.66
CA GLU A 26 0.64 30.43 -12.06
C GLU A 26 0.03 29.18 -12.69
N LEU A 27 -0.73 29.42 -13.75
CA LEU A 27 -1.54 28.47 -14.51
C LEU A 27 -0.74 28.01 -15.73
N ALA A 28 -0.11 26.83 -15.66
CA ALA A 28 0.14 25.96 -16.82
C ALA A 28 0.66 24.58 -16.33
N SER A 29 -0.24 23.59 -16.40
CA SER A 29 -0.03 22.13 -16.36
C SER A 29 1.42 21.61 -16.27
N GLY A 30 1.94 21.53 -15.05
CA GLY A 30 3.18 20.84 -14.73
C GLY A 30 3.02 20.04 -13.44
N GLN A 31 1.93 19.29 -13.30
CA GLN A 31 1.87 18.30 -12.22
C GLN A 31 2.99 17.30 -12.52
N PRO A 32 3.95 17.12 -11.60
CA PRO A 32 4.98 16.11 -11.79
C PRO A 32 4.28 14.77 -11.99
N GLU A 33 4.63 14.07 -13.07
CA GLU A 33 4.14 12.72 -13.31
C GLU A 33 4.37 11.88 -12.03
N PRO A 34 3.34 11.22 -11.50
CA PRO A 34 3.49 10.45 -10.27
C PRO A 34 4.53 9.35 -10.51
N SER A 35 5.44 9.20 -9.55
CA SER A 35 6.51 8.21 -9.62
C SER A 35 5.94 6.80 -9.73
N LEU A 36 6.70 5.84 -10.27
CA LEU A 36 6.21 4.44 -10.32
C LEU A 36 5.96 3.91 -8.91
N GLN A 37 6.75 4.31 -7.93
CA GLN A 37 6.53 3.95 -6.53
C GLN A 37 5.16 4.45 -6.03
N ASP A 38 4.80 5.70 -6.30
CA ASP A 38 3.48 6.25 -5.92
C ASP A 38 2.33 5.44 -6.57
N ARG A 39 2.51 5.01 -7.83
CA ARG A 39 1.53 4.19 -8.55
C ARG A 39 1.41 2.78 -7.96
N VAL A 40 2.53 2.16 -7.56
CA VAL A 40 2.53 0.86 -6.87
C VAL A 40 1.80 0.96 -5.53
N ASP A 41 2.08 2.00 -4.76
CA ASP A 41 1.44 2.23 -3.46
C ASP A 41 -0.06 2.52 -3.64
N ALA A 42 -0.44 3.30 -4.65
CA ALA A 42 -1.83 3.54 -5.02
C ALA A 42 -2.56 2.22 -5.39
N LEU A 43 -1.93 1.36 -6.19
CA LEU A 43 -2.49 0.05 -6.55
C LEU A 43 -2.71 -0.83 -5.30
N ALA A 44 -1.72 -0.92 -4.42
CA ALA A 44 -1.82 -1.71 -3.18
C ALA A 44 -2.97 -1.23 -2.28
N GLN A 45 -3.12 0.09 -2.13
CA GLN A 45 -4.21 0.69 -1.37
C GLN A 45 -5.58 0.40 -1.99
N GLN A 46 -5.70 0.48 -3.32
CA GLN A 46 -6.97 0.20 -4.00
C GLN A 46 -7.38 -1.28 -3.89
N ILE A 47 -6.43 -2.20 -4.04
CA ILE A 47 -6.66 -3.64 -3.84
C ILE A 47 -7.18 -3.89 -2.42
N TYR A 48 -6.52 -3.31 -1.42
CA TYR A 48 -6.95 -3.44 -0.02
C TYR A 48 -8.37 -2.90 0.19
N ARG A 49 -8.65 -1.67 -0.25
CA ARG A 49 -9.97 -1.04 -0.07
C ARG A 49 -11.09 -1.82 -0.73
N ARG A 50 -10.88 -2.34 -1.95
CA ARG A 50 -11.92 -3.11 -2.66
C ARG A 50 -12.17 -4.48 -2.04
N TYR A 51 -11.12 -5.18 -1.62
CA TYR A 51 -11.21 -6.58 -1.22
C TYR A 51 -11.06 -6.82 0.28
N GLN A 52 -11.07 -5.77 1.13
CA GLN A 52 -10.95 -5.91 2.60
C GLN A 52 -11.97 -6.85 3.24
N HIS A 53 -13.16 -7.00 2.64
CA HIS A 53 -14.23 -7.88 3.13
C HIS A 53 -14.21 -9.27 2.48
N TYR A 54 -13.29 -9.54 1.54
CA TYR A 54 -13.16 -10.79 0.81
C TYR A 54 -11.69 -11.29 0.79
N PRO A 55 -11.22 -11.90 1.91
CA PRO A 55 -9.82 -12.34 2.06
C PRO A 55 -9.24 -13.19 0.92
N PRO A 56 -9.95 -14.18 0.32
CA PRO A 56 -9.35 -14.97 -0.76
C PRO A 56 -9.13 -14.14 -2.02
N ALA A 57 -10.04 -13.21 -2.35
CA ALA A 57 -9.87 -12.31 -3.48
C ALA A 57 -8.72 -11.31 -3.22
N LEU A 58 -8.63 -10.78 -2.00
CA LEU A 58 -7.52 -9.89 -1.60
C LEU A 58 -6.16 -10.58 -1.78
N ALA A 59 -6.02 -11.81 -1.28
CA ALA A 59 -4.79 -12.58 -1.41
C ALA A 59 -4.45 -12.89 -2.89
N SER A 60 -5.45 -13.28 -3.69
CA SER A 60 -5.27 -13.57 -5.11
C SER A 60 -4.80 -12.35 -5.90
N GLN A 61 -5.39 -11.17 -5.65
CA GLN A 61 -5.04 -9.94 -6.37
C GLN A 61 -3.66 -9.40 -5.96
N ARG A 62 -3.29 -9.54 -4.69
CA ARG A 62 -1.93 -9.24 -4.22
C ARG A 62 -0.90 -10.14 -4.88
N ALA A 63 -1.14 -11.45 -4.92
CA ALA A 63 -0.25 -12.39 -5.58
C ALA A 63 -0.09 -12.09 -7.08
N ALA A 64 -1.16 -11.66 -7.76
CA ALA A 64 -1.10 -11.23 -9.16
C ALA A 64 -0.23 -9.97 -9.35
N ALA A 65 -0.40 -8.94 -8.51
CA ALA A 65 0.44 -7.73 -8.53
C ALA A 65 1.91 -8.06 -8.27
N GLU A 66 2.18 -8.84 -7.21
CA GLU A 66 3.52 -9.25 -6.81
C GLU A 66 4.23 -10.02 -7.92
N LYS A 67 3.51 -10.87 -8.67
CA LYS A 67 4.08 -11.58 -9.80
C LYS A 67 4.63 -10.63 -10.86
N VAL A 68 3.89 -9.58 -11.25
CA VAL A 68 4.36 -8.61 -12.25
C VAL A 68 5.51 -7.75 -11.71
N LEU A 69 5.40 -7.29 -10.46
CA LEU A 69 6.47 -6.53 -9.80
C LEU A 69 7.76 -7.35 -9.63
N SER A 70 7.65 -8.68 -9.47
CA SER A 70 8.82 -9.56 -9.41
C SER A 70 9.56 -9.64 -10.76
N VAL A 71 8.83 -9.64 -11.89
CA VAL A 71 9.42 -9.62 -13.23
C VAL A 71 10.10 -8.27 -13.49
N TRP A 72 9.45 -7.18 -13.09
CA TRP A 72 10.04 -5.85 -13.15
C TRP A 72 11.36 -5.73 -12.39
N ASN A 73 11.38 -6.22 -11.15
CA ASN A 73 12.57 -6.21 -10.31
C ASN A 73 13.74 -7.05 -10.85
N GLN A 74 13.48 -7.99 -11.76
CA GLN A 74 14.53 -8.73 -12.47
C GLN A 74 15.14 -7.91 -13.61
N ILE A 75 14.34 -7.04 -14.22
CA ILE A 75 14.74 -6.24 -15.40
C ILE A 75 15.40 -4.92 -14.96
N ALA A 76 14.92 -4.34 -13.85
CA ALA A 76 15.43 -3.12 -13.26
C ALA A 76 15.97 -3.36 -11.82
N PRO A 77 16.98 -4.23 -11.62
CA PRO A 77 17.46 -4.59 -10.27
C PRO A 77 18.06 -3.40 -9.49
N ASN A 78 18.45 -2.34 -10.21
CA ASN A 78 19.09 -1.14 -9.67
C ASN A 78 18.14 0.07 -9.61
N GLY A 79 16.83 -0.12 -9.78
CA GLY A 79 15.84 0.95 -9.75
C GLY A 79 15.54 1.55 -11.13
N GLU A 80 14.69 2.57 -11.14
CA GLU A 80 14.10 3.21 -12.34
C GLU A 80 15.18 3.80 -13.26
N GLU A 81 16.26 4.35 -12.71
CA GLU A 81 17.33 5.03 -13.46
C GLU A 81 18.04 4.15 -14.50
N LYS A 82 18.04 2.81 -14.32
CA LYS A 82 18.70 1.88 -15.25
C LYS A 82 17.74 1.13 -16.16
N ALA A 83 16.43 1.30 -15.98
CA ALA A 83 15.44 0.70 -16.84
C ALA A 83 15.45 1.38 -18.23
N SER A 84 15.10 0.64 -19.27
CA SER A 84 14.80 1.26 -20.57
C SER A 84 13.58 2.19 -20.41
N PRO A 85 13.56 3.39 -21.01
CA PRO A 85 12.41 4.29 -20.95
C PRO A 85 11.12 3.59 -21.42
N GLU A 86 11.19 2.75 -22.46
CA GLU A 86 10.04 2.00 -22.94
C GLU A 86 9.50 1.00 -21.90
N ASN A 87 10.38 0.40 -21.10
CA ASN A 87 9.95 -0.50 -20.02
C ASN A 87 9.29 0.27 -18.88
N LEU A 88 9.78 1.49 -18.58
CA LEU A 88 9.16 2.37 -17.59
C LEU A 88 7.74 2.76 -18.01
N ASP A 89 7.56 3.17 -19.27
CA ASP A 89 6.25 3.52 -19.83
C ASP A 89 5.29 2.33 -19.79
N ARG A 90 5.74 1.13 -20.24
CA ARG A 90 4.94 -0.10 -20.17
C ARG A 90 4.53 -0.46 -18.73
N MET A 91 5.40 -0.23 -17.75
CA MET A 91 5.06 -0.45 -16.34
C MET A 91 4.05 0.59 -15.84
N ALA A 92 4.24 1.86 -16.17
CA ALA A 92 3.33 2.94 -15.77
C ALA A 92 1.92 2.70 -16.34
N ASP A 93 1.82 2.37 -17.63
CA ASP A 93 0.55 2.05 -18.30
C ASP A 93 -0.14 0.83 -17.67
N TRP A 94 0.63 -0.21 -17.37
CA TRP A 94 0.10 -1.41 -16.71
C TRP A 94 -0.44 -1.11 -15.31
N LEU A 95 0.30 -0.32 -14.51
CA LEU A 95 -0.14 0.09 -13.16
C LEU A 95 -1.42 0.94 -13.23
N ASP A 96 -1.51 1.87 -14.18
CA ASP A 96 -2.71 2.69 -14.35
C ASP A 96 -3.93 1.86 -14.77
N ALA A 97 -3.73 0.91 -15.69
CA ALA A 97 -4.78 -0.01 -16.10
C ALA A 97 -5.20 -0.93 -14.95
N ALA A 98 -4.26 -1.41 -14.14
CA ALA A 98 -4.56 -2.21 -12.94
C ALA A 98 -5.34 -1.41 -11.89
N ILE A 99 -4.94 -0.15 -11.62
CA ILE A 99 -5.67 0.74 -10.70
C ILE A 99 -7.10 0.94 -11.21
N ARG A 100 -7.30 1.25 -12.49
CA ARG A 100 -8.64 1.42 -13.09
C ARG A 100 -9.48 0.14 -13.00
N ALA A 101 -8.87 -1.02 -13.22
CA ALA A 101 -9.56 -2.30 -13.08
C ALA A 101 -10.05 -2.56 -11.64
N VAL A 102 -9.29 -2.10 -10.63
CA VAL A 102 -9.61 -2.26 -9.21
C VAL A 102 -10.54 -1.17 -8.68
N MET A 103 -10.69 -0.02 -9.33
CA MET A 103 -11.66 0.99 -8.91
C MET A 103 -13.13 0.48 -8.93
N PRO A 104 -14.04 1.07 -8.13
CA PRO A 104 -15.47 0.78 -8.23
C PRO A 104 -15.99 0.99 -9.66
N GLY A 105 -16.65 -0.02 -10.22
CA GLY A 105 -17.11 -0.03 -11.61
C GLY A 105 -16.08 -0.55 -12.63
N GLY A 106 -14.84 -0.81 -12.20
CA GLY A 106 -13.83 -1.49 -13.02
C GLY A 106 -14.07 -3.00 -13.10
N SER A 107 -13.46 -3.65 -14.11
CA SER A 107 -13.61 -5.08 -14.39
C SER A 107 -13.32 -6.00 -13.20
N GLY A 108 -12.43 -5.58 -12.29
CA GLY A 108 -11.93 -6.40 -11.19
C GLY A 108 -10.84 -7.41 -11.60
N GLU A 109 -10.58 -7.55 -12.89
CA GLU A 109 -9.54 -8.40 -13.46
C GLU A 109 -8.33 -7.55 -13.84
N PHE A 110 -7.13 -7.99 -13.46
CA PHE A 110 -5.92 -7.27 -13.82
C PHE A 110 -5.61 -7.40 -15.31
N PRO A 111 -5.04 -6.35 -15.93
CA PRO A 111 -4.49 -6.46 -17.27
C PRO A 111 -3.39 -7.53 -17.30
N ALA A 112 -3.25 -8.19 -18.45
CA ALA A 112 -2.16 -9.15 -18.68
C ALA A 112 -0.80 -8.50 -18.38
N ALA A 113 0.13 -9.29 -17.85
CA ALA A 113 1.47 -8.80 -17.55
C ALA A 113 2.13 -8.25 -18.83
N PRO A 114 2.78 -7.08 -18.79
CA PRO A 114 3.39 -6.49 -19.96
C PRO A 114 4.67 -7.26 -20.33
N ASP A 115 4.91 -7.38 -21.63
CA ASP A 115 6.14 -7.97 -22.15
C ASP A 115 7.26 -6.93 -22.07
N PHE A 116 8.05 -7.03 -20.99
CA PHE A 116 9.20 -6.17 -20.79
C PHE A 116 10.40 -6.63 -21.63
N GLU A 117 11.11 -5.68 -22.21
CA GLU A 117 12.35 -5.94 -22.92
C GLU A 117 13.44 -6.34 -21.94
N ARG A 118 13.92 -7.57 -22.08
CA ARG A 118 15.10 -8.03 -21.36
C ARG A 118 16.30 -7.47 -22.08
N ARG A 119 17.07 -6.60 -21.42
CA ARG A 119 18.41 -6.26 -21.93
C ARG A 119 19.16 -7.57 -22.13
N GLN A 120 19.45 -7.89 -23.38
CA GLN A 120 20.33 -8.98 -23.69
C GLN A 120 21.64 -8.66 -22.96
N PRO A 121 22.18 -9.58 -22.12
CA PRO A 121 23.44 -9.33 -21.45
C PRO A 121 24.43 -8.99 -22.56
N GLU A 122 24.91 -7.76 -22.57
CA GLU A 122 25.88 -7.29 -23.54
C GLU A 122 27.02 -8.31 -23.45
N ALA A 123 27.20 -9.08 -24.52
CA ALA A 123 28.17 -10.16 -24.53
C ALA A 123 29.48 -9.55 -24.02
N PRO A 124 30.16 -10.17 -23.02
CA PRO A 124 31.34 -9.58 -22.44
C PRO A 124 32.22 -9.16 -23.60
N ARG A 125 32.41 -7.85 -23.75
CA ARG A 125 33.30 -7.31 -24.76
C ARG A 125 34.64 -7.95 -24.41
N PHE A 126 34.99 -8.99 -25.14
CA PHE A 126 36.35 -9.47 -25.14
C PHE A 126 37.12 -8.24 -25.57
N GLU A 127 37.83 -7.63 -24.62
CA GLU A 127 38.88 -6.68 -24.93
C GLU A 127 39.76 -7.42 -25.92
N GLU A 128 39.62 -7.04 -27.19
CA GLU A 128 40.43 -7.61 -28.25
C GLU A 128 41.87 -7.37 -27.80
N PRO A 129 42.65 -8.44 -27.55
CA PRO A 129 43.98 -8.31 -26.98
C PRO A 129 44.73 -7.34 -27.87
N GLY A 130 45.12 -6.21 -27.27
CA GLY A 130 45.62 -5.05 -27.97
C GLY A 130 46.59 -5.45 -29.07
N GLU A 131 46.27 -5.00 -30.28
CA GLU A 131 47.18 -5.03 -31.41
C GLU A 131 48.56 -4.55 -30.90
N PRO A 132 49.62 -5.37 -31.04
CA PRO A 132 50.92 -5.02 -30.51
C PRO A 132 51.35 -3.69 -31.14
N ALA A 133 51.65 -2.72 -30.28
CA ALA A 133 52.10 -1.39 -30.65
C ALA A 133 53.05 -1.45 -31.85
N GLU A 134 52.60 -0.92 -32.99
CA GLU A 134 53.44 -0.68 -34.15
C GLU A 134 54.60 0.20 -33.69
N VAL A 135 55.80 -0.39 -33.75
CA VAL A 135 57.06 0.21 -33.34
C VAL A 135 57.30 1.45 -34.21
N VAL A 136 56.97 2.62 -33.68
CA VAL A 136 57.38 3.90 -34.27
C VAL A 136 58.91 3.97 -34.24
N PRO A 137 59.59 4.12 -35.39
CA PRO A 137 61.04 4.18 -35.43
C PRO A 137 61.55 5.46 -34.75
N ALA A 138 62.56 5.27 -33.91
CA ALA A 138 63.26 6.29 -33.16
C ALA A 138 63.91 7.32 -34.10
N ASP A 139 63.53 8.59 -33.92
CA ASP A 139 64.34 9.71 -34.40
C ASP A 139 65.09 10.35 -33.23
N LYS A 140 66.36 10.63 -33.49
CA LYS A 140 67.37 11.09 -32.54
C LYS A 140 67.08 12.51 -32.09
N SER A 141 67.24 12.83 -30.80
CA SER A 141 68.11 13.93 -30.32
C SER A 141 68.03 14.18 -28.80
N SER A 142 69.20 13.94 -28.18
CA SER A 142 69.88 14.80 -27.19
C SER A 142 69.54 14.75 -25.69
N PRO A 143 70.57 14.93 -24.84
CA PRO A 143 70.58 14.52 -23.44
C PRO A 143 70.43 15.69 -22.46
N SER A 144 69.86 15.46 -21.28
CA SER A 144 70.13 16.31 -20.12
C SER A 144 69.96 15.56 -18.80
N THR A 145 71.13 15.15 -18.29
CA THR A 145 71.61 15.09 -16.90
C THR A 145 70.66 15.46 -15.75
N GLY A 146 70.61 14.59 -14.73
CA GLY A 146 70.21 14.91 -13.34
C GLY A 146 69.43 13.78 -12.65
N ALA A 147 70.09 12.72 -12.19
CA ALA A 147 70.50 12.51 -10.80
C ALA A 147 69.35 12.38 -9.78
N GLY A 148 69.20 11.19 -9.18
CA GLY A 148 68.32 10.93 -8.02
C GLY A 148 67.70 9.53 -8.04
N VAL A 149 68.44 8.45 -7.76
CA VAL A 149 68.66 7.86 -6.42
C VAL A 149 67.56 6.84 -6.02
N VAL A 150 68.01 5.57 -6.00
CA VAL A 150 67.66 4.36 -5.21
C VAL A 150 66.26 3.70 -5.24
N ASP A 151 66.27 2.60 -6.01
CA ASP A 151 66.01 1.20 -5.64
C ASP A 151 64.61 0.61 -5.38
N PRO A 152 64.44 -0.68 -5.78
CA PRO A 152 63.16 -1.36 -5.93
C PRO A 152 62.94 -2.44 -4.85
N THR A 153 61.69 -2.83 -4.62
CA THR A 153 61.42 -4.18 -4.11
C THR A 153 60.20 -4.74 -4.81
N ALA A 154 60.49 -5.57 -5.81
CA ALA A 154 59.53 -6.44 -6.46
C ALA A 154 59.12 -7.55 -5.48
N THR A 155 57.82 -7.71 -5.24
CA THR A 155 57.25 -8.93 -4.68
C THR A 155 56.54 -9.68 -5.80
N THR A 156 57.27 -10.65 -6.36
CA THR A 156 56.77 -11.65 -7.30
C THR A 156 55.89 -12.64 -6.55
N SER A 157 54.60 -12.72 -6.90
CA SER A 157 53.73 -13.82 -6.47
C SER A 157 53.75 -14.93 -7.51
N PRO A 158 53.96 -16.21 -7.13
CA PRO A 158 53.97 -17.30 -8.07
C PRO A 158 52.55 -17.79 -8.39
N VAL A 159 52.32 -17.94 -9.69
CA VAL A 159 51.24 -18.73 -10.30
C VAL A 159 51.35 -20.18 -9.83
N ARG A 160 50.26 -20.73 -9.32
CA ARG A 160 50.15 -22.13 -8.91
C ARG A 160 49.14 -22.84 -9.80
N ASP A 161 49.66 -23.46 -10.85
CA ASP A 161 48.97 -24.52 -11.59
C ASP A 161 48.87 -25.76 -10.70
N ALA A 162 47.66 -26.30 -10.55
CA ALA A 162 47.43 -27.64 -10.03
C ALA A 162 46.34 -28.31 -10.86
N ALA A 163 46.81 -29.19 -11.75
CA ALA A 163 46.02 -30.22 -12.38
C ALA A 163 45.31 -31.11 -11.34
N GLY A 164 44.09 -31.53 -11.65
CA GLY A 164 43.27 -32.38 -10.78
C GLY A 164 43.84 -33.78 -10.54
N PRO A 165 43.14 -34.56 -9.71
CA PRO A 165 42.54 -35.75 -10.31
C PRO A 165 41.06 -35.96 -9.94
N LYS A 166 40.37 -36.60 -10.88
CA LYS A 166 39.07 -37.25 -10.73
C LYS A 166 39.10 -38.26 -9.58
N THR A 167 38.02 -38.32 -8.78
CA THR A 167 37.46 -39.59 -8.29
C THR A 167 36.03 -39.39 -7.77
N THR A 168 35.13 -40.14 -8.39
CA THR A 168 33.87 -40.71 -7.89
C THR A 168 33.74 -40.80 -6.37
N SER A 169 32.64 -40.27 -5.82
CA SER A 169 31.88 -40.95 -4.77
C SER A 169 30.45 -40.41 -4.75
N VAL A 170 29.56 -41.19 -5.36
CA VAL A 170 28.12 -41.14 -5.13
C VAL A 170 27.91 -41.60 -3.69
N VAL A 171 27.54 -40.67 -2.80
CA VAL A 171 27.03 -41.01 -1.47
C VAL A 171 25.56 -40.65 -1.47
N GLU A 172 24.79 -41.71 -1.65
CA GLU A 172 23.36 -41.84 -1.37
C GLU A 172 23.11 -41.55 0.12
N PRO A 173 22.35 -40.50 0.49
CA PRO A 173 21.84 -40.42 1.84
C PRO A 173 20.65 -41.37 1.94
N GLU A 174 20.86 -42.42 2.73
CA GLU A 174 19.84 -43.37 3.15
C GLU A 174 18.53 -42.65 3.50
N ARG A 175 17.46 -43.21 2.92
CA ARG A 175 16.09 -43.02 3.38
C ARG A 175 15.98 -43.48 4.84
N SER A 176 16.30 -42.58 5.75
CA SER A 176 15.83 -42.67 7.14
C SER A 176 14.31 -42.50 7.12
N ARG A 177 13.66 -43.67 7.03
CA ARG A 177 12.24 -43.93 7.19
C ARG A 177 11.87 -43.63 8.65
N LEU A 178 11.83 -42.35 9.00
CA LEU A 178 11.26 -41.90 10.27
C LEU A 178 9.74 -42.08 10.18
N LYS A 179 9.28 -43.01 11.01
CA LYS A 179 7.88 -43.34 11.24
C LYS A 179 7.08 -42.06 11.47
N VAL A 180 6.08 -41.88 10.61
CA VAL A 180 4.89 -41.08 10.87
C VAL A 180 4.38 -41.47 12.26
N SER A 181 4.62 -40.59 13.22
CA SER A 181 3.90 -40.57 14.48
C SER A 181 3.17 -39.24 14.46
N ASP A 182 1.87 -39.31 14.21
CA ASP A 182 0.96 -38.18 14.39
C ASP A 182 1.09 -37.64 15.81
N PRO A 183 1.26 -36.32 15.99
CA PRO A 183 0.64 -35.64 17.10
C PRO A 183 -0.60 -34.95 16.55
N VAL A 184 -1.75 -35.57 16.78
CA VAL A 184 -3.01 -34.84 16.93
C VAL A 184 -2.81 -33.90 18.11
N ALA A 185 -2.30 -32.70 17.83
CA ALA A 185 -2.40 -31.58 18.73
C ALA A 185 -3.82 -31.04 18.61
N THR A 186 -4.74 -31.72 19.31
CA THR A 186 -5.93 -31.10 19.84
C THR A 186 -5.49 -29.82 20.56
N ILE A 187 -5.64 -28.67 19.91
CA ILE A 187 -5.62 -27.39 20.61
C ILE A 187 -6.88 -27.40 21.47
N ASN A 188 -6.70 -27.89 22.69
CA ASN A 188 -7.60 -27.68 23.80
C ASN A 188 -7.78 -26.18 23.95
N ASN A 189 -8.94 -25.68 23.54
CA ASN A 189 -9.51 -24.44 24.03
C ASN A 189 -9.59 -24.52 25.57
N PRO A 190 -8.85 -23.70 26.34
CA PRO A 190 -9.16 -23.50 27.73
C PRO A 190 -10.12 -22.31 27.81
N TYR A 191 -11.37 -22.53 27.40
CA TYR A 191 -12.50 -21.71 27.84
C TYR A 191 -13.51 -22.66 28.46
N VAL A 192 -13.08 -23.26 29.58
CA VAL A 192 -13.98 -23.85 30.55
C VAL A 192 -14.73 -22.68 31.17
N ASN A 193 -16.04 -22.70 30.93
CA ASN A 193 -17.03 -21.97 31.69
C ASN A 193 -16.86 -22.31 33.17
N ASP A 194 -16.46 -21.34 33.98
CA ASP A 194 -16.63 -21.45 35.43
C ASP A 194 -17.31 -20.18 35.98
N ALA A 195 -18.48 -20.46 36.54
CA ALA A 195 -19.16 -19.77 37.63
C ALA A 195 -19.67 -18.34 37.37
N GLU A 196 -20.95 -18.27 36.99
CA GLU A 196 -21.85 -17.25 37.51
C GLU A 196 -21.81 -17.24 39.05
N PRO A 197 -21.53 -16.10 39.71
CA PRO A 197 -21.95 -15.93 41.07
C PRO A 197 -23.41 -15.49 41.06
N THR A 198 -24.29 -16.44 41.40
CA THR A 198 -25.66 -16.18 41.86
C THR A 198 -25.62 -15.13 42.96
N ARG A 199 -25.84 -13.85 42.61
CA ARG A 199 -26.03 -12.79 43.60
C ARG A 199 -27.52 -12.66 43.89
N ALA A 200 -27.83 -12.98 45.14
CA ALA A 200 -29.13 -12.86 45.76
C ALA A 200 -29.82 -11.55 45.41
N ARG A 201 -31.07 -11.71 45.00
CA ARG A 201 -32.08 -10.71 44.73
C ARG A 201 -32.61 -10.19 46.07
N PRO A 202 -32.39 -8.93 46.48
CA PRO A 202 -33.25 -8.33 47.49
C PRO A 202 -34.55 -7.87 46.81
N GLU A 203 -35.63 -8.49 47.23
CA GLU A 203 -36.98 -8.02 46.97
C GLU A 203 -37.20 -6.69 47.71
N THR A 204 -37.59 -5.66 46.97
CA THR A 204 -38.24 -4.44 47.48
C THR A 204 -39.05 -3.92 46.30
N SER A 205 -40.31 -4.33 46.15
CA SER A 205 -41.48 -3.95 46.94
C SER A 205 -41.78 -2.45 46.87
N VAL A 206 -42.83 -2.15 46.11
CA VAL A 206 -43.74 -0.99 46.15
C VAL A 206 -43.19 0.40 45.79
N ASN A 207 -43.53 0.89 44.59
CA ASN A 207 -44.51 1.99 44.51
C ASN A 207 -45.07 2.22 43.09
N PRO A 208 -46.40 2.26 42.91
CA PRO A 208 -47.06 2.61 41.65
C PRO A 208 -47.43 4.11 41.60
N LEU A 209 -47.84 4.57 40.42
CA LEU A 209 -48.58 5.82 40.13
C LEU A 209 -47.80 7.15 40.04
N ARG A 210 -47.42 7.49 38.80
CA ARG A 210 -47.48 8.84 38.21
C ARG A 210 -47.56 8.65 36.69
N ARG A 211 -48.73 8.50 36.06
CA ARG A 211 -49.74 9.52 35.70
C ARG A 211 -49.16 10.89 35.27
N SER A 212 -49.41 11.16 33.99
CA SER A 212 -49.62 12.46 33.32
C SER A 212 -48.42 13.07 32.58
N PRO A 213 -48.64 13.88 31.53
CA PRO A 213 -49.72 13.82 30.54
C PRO A 213 -49.24 13.92 29.08
N ARG A 214 -50.15 13.47 28.22
CA ARG A 214 -50.30 13.68 26.80
C ARG A 214 -50.40 15.18 26.50
N ASP A 215 -49.55 15.72 25.63
CA ASP A 215 -49.81 17.00 24.97
C ASP A 215 -49.21 17.07 23.55
N ALA A 216 -50.11 17.42 22.63
CA ALA A 216 -49.93 18.11 21.35
C ALA A 216 -49.06 17.48 20.25
N GLU A 217 -49.74 16.74 19.37
CA GLU A 217 -49.42 16.70 17.94
C GLU A 217 -49.60 18.10 17.32
N PRO A 218 -48.63 18.64 16.56
CA PRO A 218 -48.87 19.76 15.67
C PRO A 218 -49.41 19.28 14.32
N THR A 219 -50.63 19.71 14.04
CA THR A 219 -51.37 19.64 12.77
C THR A 219 -50.52 20.08 11.57
N PRO A 220 -50.49 19.35 10.44
CA PRO A 220 -49.92 19.87 9.20
C PRO A 220 -50.86 20.91 8.59
N SER A 221 -50.39 22.16 8.57
CA SER A 221 -51.05 23.28 7.90
C SER A 221 -51.19 23.01 6.40
N GLN A 222 -52.44 22.93 5.95
CA GLN A 222 -52.83 23.02 4.55
C GLN A 222 -52.42 24.40 4.02
N PHE A 223 -51.47 24.44 3.09
CA PHE A 223 -51.28 25.61 2.22
C PHE A 223 -51.67 25.20 0.80
N ALA A 224 -52.95 25.42 0.48
CA ALA A 224 -53.48 25.34 -0.87
C ALA A 224 -53.10 26.62 -1.62
N GLY A 225 -52.03 26.56 -2.41
CA GLY A 225 -51.68 27.57 -3.40
C GLY A 225 -52.16 27.13 -4.80
N PRO A 226 -52.77 28.02 -5.60
CA PRO A 226 -53.32 27.68 -6.91
C PRO A 226 -52.23 27.40 -7.94
N ARG A 227 -52.46 26.33 -8.71
CA ARG A 227 -51.71 25.91 -9.89
C ARG A 227 -51.70 27.01 -10.96
N ALA A 228 -50.52 27.51 -11.33
CA ALA A 228 -50.29 28.16 -12.62
C ALA A 228 -49.57 27.17 -13.54
N THR A 229 -50.33 26.51 -14.41
CA THR A 229 -49.80 25.67 -15.50
C THR A 229 -49.35 26.56 -16.65
N ALA A 230 -48.09 27.01 -16.63
CA ALA A 230 -47.46 27.53 -17.83
C ALA A 230 -46.93 26.35 -18.66
N LYS A 231 -47.55 26.10 -19.82
CA LYS A 231 -47.05 25.15 -20.83
C LYS A 231 -45.67 25.63 -21.32
N PRO A 232 -44.60 24.82 -21.25
CA PRO A 232 -43.39 25.14 -21.99
C PRO A 232 -43.68 24.96 -23.49
N VAL A 233 -43.54 26.04 -24.25
CA VAL A 233 -43.50 26.04 -25.72
C VAL A 233 -42.22 25.29 -26.11
N VAL A 234 -42.40 24.13 -26.75
CA VAL A 234 -41.31 23.37 -27.37
C VAL A 234 -40.97 24.09 -28.68
N PRO A 235 -39.75 24.61 -28.87
CA PRO A 235 -39.33 25.10 -30.17
C PRO A 235 -39.25 23.92 -31.14
N GLU A 236 -39.90 24.10 -32.29
CA GLU A 236 -39.87 23.23 -33.46
C GLU A 236 -38.40 23.05 -33.89
N PRO A 237 -37.88 21.80 -34.00
CA PRO A 237 -36.53 21.59 -34.46
C PRO A 237 -36.45 21.94 -35.95
N GLU A 238 -35.80 23.05 -36.24
CA GLU A 238 -35.39 23.40 -37.60
C GLU A 238 -34.59 22.24 -38.19
N ALA A 239 -35.01 21.82 -39.38
CA ALA A 239 -34.35 20.80 -40.17
C ALA A 239 -32.94 21.30 -40.54
N PHE A 240 -31.94 20.88 -39.75
CA PHE A 240 -30.55 21.05 -40.13
C PHE A 240 -30.29 20.25 -41.41
N GLY A 241 -29.81 20.96 -42.42
CA GLY A 241 -29.51 20.43 -43.74
C GLY A 241 -28.54 19.26 -43.67
N SER A 242 -28.79 18.29 -44.54
CA SER A 242 -27.86 17.22 -44.87
C SER A 242 -26.58 17.81 -45.49
N ASP A 243 -25.64 18.22 -44.66
CA ASP A 243 -24.27 18.45 -45.09
C ASP A 243 -23.63 17.09 -45.40
N SER A 244 -23.59 16.79 -46.69
CA SER A 244 -23.00 15.62 -47.32
C SER A 244 -21.47 15.63 -47.26
N ASN A 245 -20.91 15.70 -46.05
CA ASN A 245 -19.49 15.48 -45.78
C ASN A 245 -19.31 14.26 -44.88
N ALA A 246 -19.76 13.11 -45.37
CA ALA A 246 -19.39 11.84 -44.78
C ALA A 246 -17.86 11.65 -45.00
N PRO A 247 -17.06 11.40 -43.95
CA PRO A 247 -15.63 11.22 -44.09
C PRO A 247 -15.35 10.08 -45.06
N GLN A 248 -14.45 10.32 -46.02
CA GLN A 248 -14.06 9.29 -46.99
C GLN A 248 -13.59 8.04 -46.25
N ARG A 249 -14.33 6.93 -46.42
CA ARG A 249 -14.02 5.66 -45.80
C ARG A 249 -12.60 5.24 -46.19
N SER A 250 -11.77 4.94 -45.19
CA SER A 250 -10.39 4.49 -45.38
C SER A 250 -10.32 3.32 -46.37
N LYS A 251 -9.33 3.34 -47.27
CA LYS A 251 -9.07 2.30 -48.29
C LYS A 251 -8.89 0.89 -47.69
N TRP A 252 -8.58 0.81 -46.39
CA TRP A 252 -8.52 -0.45 -45.66
C TRP A 252 -9.87 -1.17 -45.54
N SER A 253 -10.99 -0.43 -45.59
CA SER A 253 -12.35 -1.00 -45.53
C SER A 253 -12.78 -1.73 -46.81
N GLN A 254 -11.99 -1.65 -47.88
CA GLN A 254 -12.26 -2.32 -49.16
C GLN A 254 -11.41 -3.59 -49.38
N HIS A 255 -10.57 -3.99 -48.41
CA HIS A 255 -9.79 -5.21 -48.54
C HIS A 255 -10.69 -6.46 -48.45
N PRO A 256 -10.56 -7.46 -49.34
CA PRO A 256 -11.42 -8.65 -49.36
C PRO A 256 -11.26 -9.55 -48.12
N SER A 257 -10.22 -9.33 -47.32
CA SER A 257 -9.97 -10.00 -46.05
C SER A 257 -10.48 -9.23 -44.83
N ALA A 258 -10.99 -8.00 -44.99
CA ALA A 258 -11.59 -7.25 -43.91
C ALA A 258 -13.01 -7.78 -43.68
N ALA A 259 -13.19 -8.58 -42.63
CA ALA A 259 -14.53 -8.93 -42.16
C ALA A 259 -15.28 -7.61 -41.86
N PRO A 260 -16.54 -7.45 -42.31
CA PRO A 260 -17.30 -6.23 -42.08
C PRO A 260 -17.45 -6.03 -40.57
N LEU A 261 -16.65 -5.12 -40.02
CA LEU A 261 -16.74 -4.72 -38.63
C LEU A 261 -18.00 -3.85 -38.52
N GLU A 262 -19.15 -4.46 -38.23
CA GLU A 262 -20.31 -3.73 -37.75
C GLU A 262 -19.88 -3.11 -36.42
N TRP A 263 -19.58 -1.81 -36.42
CA TRP A 263 -19.51 -1.01 -35.20
C TRP A 263 -20.94 -0.93 -34.64
N ARG A 264 -21.40 -2.05 -34.07
CA ARG A 264 -22.57 -2.04 -33.20
C ARG A 264 -22.14 -1.26 -31.97
N ASP A 265 -22.70 -0.08 -31.85
CA ASP A 265 -22.59 0.75 -30.66
C ASP A 265 -22.93 -0.13 -29.44
N PRO A 266 -21.98 -0.33 -28.49
CA PRO A 266 -22.21 -1.18 -27.32
C PRO A 266 -23.35 -0.67 -26.42
N PHE A 267 -23.86 0.54 -26.66
CA PHE A 267 -25.03 1.10 -25.99
C PHE A 267 -26.35 0.91 -26.74
N ALA A 268 -26.33 0.44 -28.00
CA ALA A 268 -27.55 0.19 -28.77
C ALA A 268 -28.34 -1.04 -28.28
N ASP A 269 -27.66 -1.97 -27.60
CA ASP A 269 -28.29 -3.15 -26.97
C ASP A 269 -28.68 -2.89 -25.50
N ASP A 270 -28.53 -1.66 -24.98
CA ASP A 270 -29.07 -1.30 -23.68
C ASP A 270 -30.59 -1.07 -23.81
N PRO A 271 -31.46 -1.96 -23.29
CA PRO A 271 -32.91 -1.80 -23.39
C PRO A 271 -33.42 -0.53 -22.68
N SER A 272 -32.58 0.14 -21.89
CA SER A 272 -32.89 1.43 -21.28
C SER A 272 -32.73 2.63 -22.23
N ALA A 273 -32.00 2.48 -23.34
CA ALA A 273 -31.72 3.54 -24.31
C ALA A 273 -32.68 3.54 -25.51
N SER A 274 -33.77 2.75 -25.49
CA SER A 274 -34.75 2.80 -26.58
C SER A 274 -35.43 4.18 -26.63
N PRO A 275 -35.51 4.84 -27.80
CA PRO A 275 -35.99 6.21 -27.95
C PRO A 275 -37.51 6.38 -27.77
N ASN A 276 -38.20 5.37 -27.21
CA ASN A 276 -39.64 5.42 -26.98
C ASN A 276 -40.03 5.03 -25.54
N PRO A 277 -39.66 5.85 -24.53
CA PRO A 277 -40.01 5.61 -23.13
C PRO A 277 -41.49 5.85 -22.80
N LEU A 278 -42.33 6.18 -23.78
CA LEU A 278 -43.73 6.57 -23.55
C LEU A 278 -44.73 5.39 -23.53
N ARG A 279 -44.28 4.14 -23.79
CA ARG A 279 -45.21 3.00 -23.90
C ARG A 279 -45.34 2.14 -22.64
N SER A 280 -44.43 2.25 -21.68
CA SER A 280 -44.59 1.65 -20.35
C SER A 280 -45.04 2.75 -19.38
N GLY A 281 -46.31 2.73 -18.99
CA GLY A 281 -46.95 3.70 -18.07
C GLY A 281 -46.38 3.75 -16.65
N SER A 282 -45.17 3.27 -16.41
CA SER A 282 -44.43 3.47 -15.17
C SER A 282 -43.74 4.84 -15.23
N ARG A 283 -44.36 5.84 -14.61
CA ARG A 283 -43.72 7.12 -14.28
C ARG A 283 -42.52 6.85 -13.37
N HIS A 284 -41.37 6.52 -13.95
CA HIS A 284 -40.10 6.61 -13.24
C HIS A 284 -39.75 8.09 -13.16
N GLU A 285 -40.20 8.75 -12.10
CA GLU A 285 -39.55 9.96 -11.61
C GLU A 285 -38.08 9.62 -11.38
N THR A 286 -37.23 10.00 -12.32
CA THR A 286 -35.78 10.09 -12.12
C THR A 286 -35.53 11.21 -11.12
N ARG A 287 -35.75 10.91 -9.84
CA ARG A 287 -35.30 11.76 -8.74
C ARG A 287 -33.78 11.82 -8.82
N ARG A 288 -33.26 12.89 -9.44
CA ARG A 288 -31.88 13.29 -9.27
C ARG A 288 -31.59 13.29 -7.76
N PRO A 289 -30.53 12.62 -7.28
CA PRO A 289 -30.16 12.71 -5.88
C PRO A 289 -29.86 14.18 -5.56
N GLU A 290 -30.75 14.83 -4.81
CA GLU A 290 -30.57 16.21 -4.37
C GLU A 290 -29.46 16.27 -3.33
N TYR A 291 -28.21 16.45 -3.79
CA TYR A 291 -27.04 16.64 -2.93
C TYR A 291 -27.03 17.98 -2.16
N ARG A 292 -28.07 18.82 -2.30
CA ARG A 292 -28.10 20.16 -1.69
C ARG A 292 -28.79 20.24 -0.32
N GLN A 293 -29.47 19.20 0.15
CA GLN A 293 -30.25 19.30 1.40
C GLN A 293 -29.76 18.42 2.56
N SER A 294 -28.76 17.56 2.37
CA SER A 294 -28.25 16.67 3.44
C SER A 294 -27.25 17.32 4.40
N TYR A 295 -26.72 18.52 4.11
CA TYR A 295 -25.74 19.20 4.98
C TYR A 295 -26.32 19.91 6.21
N ARG A 296 -27.64 20.11 6.32
CA ARG A 296 -28.25 20.86 7.44
C ARG A 296 -29.15 20.06 8.38
N SER A 297 -29.49 18.81 8.07
CA SER A 297 -30.65 18.18 8.72
C SER A 297 -30.42 16.81 9.36
N ARG A 298 -29.19 16.30 9.36
CA ARG A 298 -28.82 15.14 10.17
C ARG A 298 -27.44 15.36 10.74
N SER A 299 -27.37 15.99 11.92
CA SER A 299 -26.26 15.71 12.82
C SER A 299 -26.14 14.19 12.88
N SER A 300 -25.06 13.65 12.31
CA SER A 300 -24.74 12.25 12.48
C SER A 300 -24.68 12.05 13.98
N LYS A 301 -25.70 11.37 14.54
CA LYS A 301 -25.76 11.12 15.98
C LYS A 301 -24.59 10.21 16.29
N VAL A 302 -23.50 10.79 16.77
CA VAL A 302 -22.32 10.04 17.20
C VAL A 302 -22.77 9.08 18.28
N ASN A 303 -22.60 7.79 18.05
CA ASN A 303 -22.97 6.77 19.02
C ASN A 303 -21.96 6.79 20.17
N LEU A 304 -22.29 7.52 21.24
CA LEU A 304 -21.42 7.70 22.40
C LEU A 304 -21.03 6.37 23.06
N ARG A 305 -21.91 5.34 23.00
CA ARG A 305 -21.60 4.02 23.54
C ARG A 305 -20.47 3.36 22.76
N GLN A 306 -20.57 3.38 21.43
CA GLN A 306 -19.53 2.83 20.56
C GLN A 306 -18.20 3.58 20.76
N LEU A 307 -18.23 4.92 20.75
CA LEU A 307 -17.03 5.73 20.98
C LEU A 307 -16.41 5.45 22.35
N SER A 308 -17.22 5.27 23.40
CA SER A 308 -16.71 4.89 24.72
C SER A 308 -16.08 3.51 24.76
N ALA A 309 -16.60 2.54 23.97
CA ALA A 309 -16.03 1.22 23.84
C ALA A 309 -14.69 1.28 23.10
N ASP A 310 -14.60 2.11 22.04
CA ASP A 310 -13.37 2.31 21.28
C ASP A 310 -12.25 2.94 22.12
N ILE A 311 -12.57 3.96 22.94
CA ILE A 311 -11.60 4.56 23.86
C ILE A 311 -11.14 3.54 24.91
N ARG A 312 -12.05 2.72 25.45
CA ARG A 312 -11.67 1.64 26.39
C ARG A 312 -10.77 0.61 25.72
N GLY A 313 -11.04 0.26 24.47
CA GLY A 313 -10.22 -0.64 23.67
C GLY A 313 -8.81 -0.08 23.47
N TYR A 314 -8.70 1.20 23.10
CA TYR A 314 -7.41 1.92 23.02
C TYR A 314 -6.66 1.89 24.37
N ASN A 315 -7.33 2.24 25.47
CA ASN A 315 -6.71 2.25 26.81
C ASN A 315 -6.26 0.85 27.27
N SER A 316 -6.95 -0.20 26.82
CA SER A 316 -6.56 -1.59 27.10
C SER A 316 -5.34 -2.00 26.27
N ALA A 317 -5.35 -1.66 24.98
CA ALA A 317 -4.24 -1.96 24.08
C ALA A 317 -2.95 -1.25 24.52
N LEU A 318 -3.03 0.03 24.91
CA LEU A 318 -1.88 0.78 25.40
C LEU A 318 -1.28 0.17 26.69
N ARG A 319 -2.13 -0.27 27.63
CA ARG A 319 -1.68 -0.97 28.85
C ARG A 319 -1.06 -2.33 28.55
N SER A 320 -1.64 -3.07 27.60
CA SER A 320 -1.10 -4.34 27.13
C SER A 320 0.29 -4.14 26.52
N LEU A 321 0.43 -3.16 25.63
CA LEU A 321 1.71 -2.81 25.00
C LEU A 321 2.74 -2.39 26.06
N GLN A 322 2.36 -1.53 27.01
CA GLN A 322 3.23 -1.15 28.12
C GLN A 322 3.73 -2.37 28.90
N SER A 323 2.83 -3.30 29.24
CA SER A 323 3.21 -4.53 29.96
C SER A 323 4.13 -5.44 29.13
N ALA A 324 3.87 -5.56 27.83
CA ALA A 324 4.71 -6.31 26.92
C ALA A 324 6.11 -5.71 26.84
N VAL A 325 6.22 -4.41 26.60
CA VAL A 325 7.51 -3.71 26.51
C VAL A 325 8.27 -3.81 27.83
N MET A 326 7.61 -3.69 28.99
CA MET A 326 8.28 -3.90 30.28
C MET A 326 8.86 -5.33 30.42
N GLY A 327 8.11 -6.35 29.97
CA GLY A 327 8.52 -7.75 30.00
C GLY A 327 9.59 -8.15 28.98
N LEU A 328 9.87 -7.34 27.95
CA LEU A 328 10.88 -7.66 26.95
C LEU A 328 12.28 -7.74 27.56
N LYS A 329 13.03 -8.79 27.19
CA LYS A 329 14.47 -8.87 27.50
C LYS A 329 15.21 -7.79 26.74
N GLN A 330 16.32 -7.31 27.31
CA GLN A 330 17.15 -6.30 26.64
C GLN A 330 17.65 -6.79 25.28
N SER A 331 17.86 -8.08 25.04
CA SER A 331 18.39 -8.57 23.76
C SER A 331 17.38 -8.69 22.61
N ASP A 332 16.09 -8.42 22.82
CA ASP A 332 15.03 -8.76 21.84
C ASP A 332 14.68 -7.57 20.91
N ILE A 333 15.54 -7.35 19.91
CA ILE A 333 15.42 -6.24 18.94
C ILE A 333 14.14 -6.36 18.11
N ALA A 334 13.78 -7.58 17.68
CA ALA A 334 12.62 -7.83 16.83
C ALA A 334 11.31 -7.49 17.57
N ALA A 335 11.20 -7.89 18.84
CA ALA A 335 10.02 -7.57 19.64
C ALA A 335 9.90 -6.07 19.94
N LEU A 336 11.03 -5.36 20.06
CA LEU A 336 11.03 -3.91 20.26
C LEU A 336 10.57 -3.17 18.99
N ALA A 337 11.02 -3.59 17.81
CA ALA A 337 10.53 -3.05 16.54
C ALA A 337 9.02 -3.29 16.34
N ALA A 338 8.53 -4.49 16.69
CA ALA A 338 7.10 -4.79 16.65
C ALA A 338 6.29 -3.92 17.63
N ALA A 339 6.85 -3.63 18.80
CA ALA A 339 6.22 -2.74 19.78
C ALA A 339 6.15 -1.28 19.29
N GLU A 340 7.17 -0.81 18.56
CA GLU A 340 7.17 0.52 17.95
C GLU A 340 6.12 0.64 16.84
N GLU A 341 5.98 -0.39 15.99
CA GLU A 341 4.94 -0.42 14.97
C GLU A 341 3.53 -0.39 15.59
N GLU A 342 3.29 -1.16 16.64
CA GLU A 342 2.01 -1.17 17.34
C GLU A 342 1.73 0.18 18.04
N LEU A 343 2.76 0.86 18.55
CA LEU A 343 2.63 2.19 19.12
C LEU A 343 2.20 3.22 18.06
N ASN A 344 2.76 3.17 16.85
CA ASN A 344 2.38 4.05 15.75
C ASN A 344 0.90 3.84 15.35
N ARG A 345 0.45 2.58 15.25
CA ARG A 345 -0.97 2.26 15.00
C ARG A 345 -1.89 2.79 16.08
N LEU A 346 -1.48 2.70 17.35
CA LEU A 346 -2.24 3.24 18.47
C LEU A 346 -2.31 4.78 18.42
N ASP A 347 -1.26 5.46 18.00
CA ASP A 347 -1.27 6.92 17.83
C ASP A 347 -2.21 7.37 16.70
N GLU A 348 -2.22 6.68 15.56
CA GLU A 348 -3.20 6.95 14.49
C GLU A 348 -4.64 6.79 15.00
N ARG A 349 -4.91 5.70 15.74
CA ARG A 349 -6.21 5.46 16.36
C ARG A 349 -6.57 6.57 17.35
N ARG A 350 -5.62 7.06 18.13
CA ARG A 350 -5.82 8.18 19.05
C ARG A 350 -6.18 9.46 18.29
N GLN A 351 -5.43 9.82 17.25
CA GLN A 351 -5.70 11.00 16.44
C GLN A 351 -7.12 10.95 15.87
N PHE A 352 -7.56 9.79 15.38
CA PHE A 352 -8.93 9.59 14.95
C PHE A 352 -9.93 9.82 16.09
N LEU A 353 -9.73 9.21 17.27
CA LEU A 353 -10.60 9.42 18.43
C LEU A 353 -10.66 10.89 18.89
N ASP A 354 -9.55 11.61 18.79
CA ASP A 354 -9.45 13.03 19.14
C ASP A 354 -10.25 13.90 18.16
N LEU A 355 -10.28 13.57 16.86
CA LEU A 355 -11.17 14.22 15.88
C LEU A 355 -12.65 14.01 16.22
N TYR A 356 -13.05 12.82 16.66
CA TYR A 356 -14.44 12.60 17.12
C TYR A 356 -14.73 13.39 18.39
N ARG A 357 -13.81 13.41 19.35
CA ARG A 357 -13.97 14.18 20.60
C ARG A 357 -14.11 15.68 20.32
N ALA A 358 -13.33 16.22 19.37
CA ALA A 358 -13.41 17.63 18.97
C ALA A 358 -14.78 18.01 18.39
N GLY A 359 -15.48 17.07 17.73
CA GLY A 359 -16.83 17.28 17.21
C GLY A 359 -17.96 17.17 18.23
N LEU A 360 -17.68 16.78 19.48
CA LEU A 360 -18.69 16.58 20.53
C LEU A 360 -18.91 17.85 21.36
N THR A 361 -20.13 17.98 21.88
CA THR A 361 -20.43 19.05 22.84
C THR A 361 -19.70 18.81 24.18
N PRO A 362 -19.40 19.86 24.97
CA PRO A 362 -18.72 19.71 26.26
C PRO A 362 -19.44 18.76 27.23
N ALA A 363 -20.78 18.72 27.19
CA ALA A 363 -21.57 17.79 28.00
C ALA A 363 -21.34 16.32 27.61
N GLN A 364 -21.20 16.04 26.32
CA GLN A 364 -20.92 14.69 25.81
C GLN A 364 -19.47 14.27 26.08
N GLN A 365 -18.52 15.20 25.95
CA GLN A 365 -17.11 14.94 26.24
C GLN A 365 -16.91 14.45 27.69
N ARG A 366 -17.64 15.02 28.66
CA ARG A 366 -17.59 14.61 30.09
C ARG A 366 -18.05 13.18 30.36
N VAL A 367 -18.86 12.59 29.46
CA VAL A 367 -19.33 11.21 29.60
C VAL A 367 -18.29 10.20 29.11
N LEU A 368 -17.33 10.63 28.28
CA LEU A 368 -16.32 9.76 27.71
C LEU A 368 -15.14 9.58 28.67
N PRO A 369 -14.59 8.36 28.79
CA PRO A 369 -13.36 8.14 29.52
C PRO A 369 -12.20 8.88 28.86
N ASP A 370 -11.21 9.27 29.66
CA ASP A 370 -10.00 9.92 29.16
C ASP A 370 -9.12 8.96 28.36
N SER A 371 -8.56 9.47 27.28
CA SER A 371 -7.57 8.79 26.44
C SER A 371 -6.17 9.20 26.92
N PRO A 372 -5.42 8.32 27.61
CA PRO A 372 -4.07 8.62 28.04
C PRO A 372 -3.15 8.80 26.83
N SER A 373 -2.07 9.57 27.01
CA SER A 373 -1.08 9.79 25.95
C SER A 373 -0.17 8.57 25.79
N ALA A 374 0.16 8.20 24.55
CA ALA A 374 1.11 7.12 24.25
C ALA A 374 2.57 7.48 24.53
N GLU A 375 2.88 8.76 24.80
CA GLU A 375 4.25 9.26 25.01
C GLU A 375 5.01 8.52 26.13
N VAL A 376 4.32 8.08 27.18
CA VAL A 376 4.95 7.32 28.26
C VAL A 376 5.48 5.97 27.77
N VAL A 377 4.71 5.29 26.91
CA VAL A 377 5.11 4.01 26.33
C VAL A 377 6.20 4.24 25.28
N ARG A 378 6.11 5.32 24.51
CA ARG A 378 7.13 5.71 23.52
C ARG A 378 8.48 5.96 24.18
N GLU A 379 8.51 6.72 25.27
CA GLU A 379 9.74 6.98 26.04
C GLU A 379 10.30 5.68 26.63
N LEU A 380 9.44 4.73 27.02
CA LEU A 380 9.86 3.42 27.52
C LEU A 380 10.51 2.57 26.41
N VAL A 381 9.90 2.54 25.21
CA VAL A 381 10.47 1.90 24.02
C VAL A 381 11.81 2.54 23.64
N ARG A 382 11.89 3.88 23.63
CA ARG A 382 13.13 4.62 23.31
C ARG A 382 14.26 4.30 24.29
N ARG A 383 13.99 4.29 25.60
CA ARG A 383 15.00 3.94 26.60
C ARG A 383 15.49 2.51 26.45
N LYS A 384 14.62 1.57 26.05
CA LYS A 384 15.04 0.20 25.80
C LYS A 384 15.86 0.06 24.52
N SER A 385 15.55 0.79 23.45
CA SER A 385 16.37 0.77 22.22
C SER A 385 17.74 1.43 22.43
N GLU A 386 17.82 2.49 23.23
CA GLU A 386 19.08 3.12 23.66
C GLU A 386 19.94 2.12 24.45
N ALA A 387 19.36 1.47 25.48
CA ALA A 387 20.07 0.48 26.29
C ALA A 387 20.59 -0.72 25.47
N LEU A 388 19.85 -1.12 24.43
CA LEU A 388 20.24 -2.13 23.45
C LEU A 388 21.45 -1.71 22.62
N SER A 389 21.40 -0.48 22.12
CA SER A 389 22.47 0.09 21.29
C SER A 389 23.76 0.17 22.10
N ASP A 390 23.69 0.59 23.36
CA ASP A 390 24.84 0.66 24.26
C ASP A 390 25.44 -0.73 24.52
N HIS A 391 24.62 -1.75 24.77
CA HIS A 391 25.08 -3.13 24.98
C HIS A 391 25.78 -3.70 23.74
N SER A 392 25.23 -3.47 22.56
CA SER A 392 25.84 -3.93 21.31
C SER A 392 27.21 -3.28 21.07
N SER A 393 27.33 -1.99 21.40
CA SER A 393 28.58 -1.24 21.25
C SER A 393 29.65 -1.68 22.25
N SER A 394 29.27 -1.99 23.50
CA SER A 394 30.19 -2.52 24.51
C SER A 394 30.71 -3.90 24.12
N SER A 395 29.82 -4.80 23.70
CA SER A 395 30.19 -6.16 23.28
C SER A 395 31.22 -6.14 22.13
N LEU A 396 31.03 -5.28 21.13
CA LEU A 396 31.98 -5.14 20.02
C LEU A 396 33.33 -4.57 20.46
N ARG A 397 33.36 -3.68 21.46
CA ARG A 397 34.60 -3.15 22.02
C ARG A 397 35.36 -4.22 22.80
N ASP A 398 34.65 -5.03 23.58
CA ASP A 398 35.27 -6.10 24.37
C ASP A 398 35.80 -7.21 23.45
N GLU A 399 35.07 -7.55 22.38
CA GLU A 399 35.53 -8.51 21.37
C GLU A 399 36.76 -8.01 20.61
N ARG A 400 36.80 -6.72 20.23
CA ARG A 400 38.00 -6.12 19.61
C ARG A 400 39.20 -6.10 20.56
N ARG A 401 38.98 -5.83 21.85
CA ARG A 401 40.05 -5.88 22.86
C ARG A 401 40.60 -7.31 23.02
N ALA A 402 39.73 -8.31 23.03
CA ALA A 402 40.15 -9.71 23.08
C ALA A 402 40.97 -10.11 21.86
N GLN A 403 40.51 -9.75 20.65
CA GLN A 403 41.26 -10.00 19.41
C GLN A 403 42.62 -9.29 19.38
N GLN A 404 42.69 -8.08 19.94
CA GLN A 404 43.95 -7.35 20.03
C GLN A 404 44.92 -7.99 21.02
N ALA A 405 44.43 -8.54 22.14
CA ALA A 405 45.28 -9.26 23.10
C ALA A 405 45.84 -10.55 22.49
N ASP A 406 45.00 -11.35 21.82
CA ASP A 406 45.44 -12.59 21.14
C ASP A 406 46.47 -12.32 20.03
N TRP A 407 46.38 -11.16 19.36
CA TRP A 407 47.36 -10.77 18.35
C TRP A 407 48.75 -10.46 18.95
N PHE A 408 48.82 -9.99 20.19
CA PHE A 408 50.09 -9.70 20.86
C PHE A 408 50.76 -10.93 21.47
N ASP A 409 50.01 -11.94 21.89
CA ASP A 409 50.56 -13.18 22.48
C ASP A 409 51.08 -14.18 21.43
N GLY A 410 50.85 -13.92 20.14
CA GLY A 410 51.29 -14.76 19.01
C GLY A 410 52.68 -14.44 18.43
N PHE A 411 53.39 -13.44 18.97
CA PHE A 411 54.75 -13.03 18.58
C PHE A 411 55.74 -13.26 19.72
#